data_AF-A0A4Q8UCB2-F1
#
_entry.id   AF-A0A4Q8UCB2-F1
#
_cell.length_a   1.000
_cell.length_b   1.000
_cell.length_c   1.000
_cell.angle_alpha   90.00
_cell.angle_beta   90.00
_cell.angle_gamma   90.00
#
_symmetry.space_group_name_H-M   'P 1'
#
loop_
_entity.id
_entity.type
_entity.pdbx_description
1 polymer ?
#
loop_
_entity_poly.entity_id
_entity_poly.type
_entity_poly.pdbx_seq_one_letter_code
_entity_poly.pdbx_strand_id
1 'polypeptide(L)' 'MCRALRISRASFYRWRTPAEPSPRAVRHEELVTAVTELYTKEAGRAGRDQLTLLLNAAGTKVSSPTVGAIM' A
#
# COMPACT_ATOMS: atom_id res chain seq x y z
N MET A 1 -20.32 -18.67 -19.64
CA MET A 1 -19.92 -17.84 -18.48
C MET A 1 -20.02 -16.33 -18.77
N CYS A 2 -19.17 -15.70 -19.58
CA CYS A 2 -19.21 -14.24 -19.83
C CYS A 2 -20.57 -13.69 -20.33
N ARG A 3 -21.24 -14.39 -21.26
CA ARG A 3 -22.58 -14.01 -21.76
C ARG A 3 -23.67 -14.09 -20.67
N ALA A 4 -23.62 -15.11 -19.82
CA ALA A 4 -24.56 -15.28 -18.71
C ALA A 4 -24.38 -14.20 -17.64
N LEU A 5 -23.13 -13.78 -17.40
CA LEU A 5 -22.77 -12.72 -16.47
C LEU A 5 -22.86 -11.30 -17.08
N ARG A 6 -23.20 -11.17 -18.37
CA ARG A 6 -23.26 -9.89 -19.12
C ARG A 6 -22.02 -9.01 -19.00
N ILE A 7 -20.84 -9.61 -18.87
CA ILE A 7 -19.54 -8.92 -18.82
C ILE A 7 -18.74 -9.15 -20.11
N SER A 8 -17.85 -8.20 -20.43
CA SER A 8 -16.93 -8.37 -21.55
C SER A 8 -15.93 -9.50 -21.26
N ARG A 9 -15.53 -10.24 -22.30
CA ARG A 9 -14.50 -11.28 -22.18
C ARG A 9 -13.19 -10.72 -21.64
N ALA A 10 -12.81 -9.51 -22.07
CA ALA A 10 -11.60 -8.84 -21.61
C ALA A 10 -11.64 -8.57 -20.09
N SER A 11 -12.77 -8.11 -19.57
CA SER A 11 -12.95 -7.91 -18.12
C SER A 11 -12.86 -9.23 -17.35
N PHE A 12 -13.56 -10.27 -17.85
CA PHE A 12 -13.54 -11.60 -17.23
C PHE A 12 -12.12 -12.17 -17.12
N TYR A 13 -11.31 -12.10 -18.17
CA TYR A 13 -9.95 -12.65 -18.14
C TYR A 13 -8.96 -11.78 -17.36
N ARG A 14 -9.13 -10.44 -17.33
CA ARG A 14 -8.32 -9.56 -16.45
C ARG A 14 -8.57 -9.83 -14.97
N TRP A 15 -9.82 -10.10 -14.60
CA TRP A 15 -10.17 -10.48 -13.24
C TRP A 15 -9.69 -11.90 -12.89
N ARG A 16 -9.90 -12.86 -13.80
CA ARG A 16 -9.53 -14.27 -13.59
C ARG A 16 -8.02 -14.47 -13.51
N THR A 17 -7.25 -13.69 -14.25
CA THR A 17 -5.79 -13.74 -14.28
C THR A 17 -5.28 -12.34 -14.02
N PRO A 18 -5.26 -11.91 -12.74
CA PRO A 18 -4.72 -10.62 -12.37
C PRO A 18 -3.27 -10.52 -12.86
N ALA A 19 -2.91 -9.37 -13.39
CA ALA A 19 -1.51 -9.08 -13.67
C ALA A 19 -0.72 -9.01 -12.36
N GLU A 20 0.58 -9.25 -12.44
CA GLU A 20 1.48 -9.01 -11.32
C GLU A 20 1.36 -7.55 -10.83
N PRO A 21 1.51 -7.32 -9.52
CA PRO A 21 1.44 -5.98 -8.98
C PRO A 21 2.51 -5.10 -9.62
N SER A 22 2.12 -3.90 -10.01
CA SER A 22 3.07 -2.92 -10.57
C SER A 22 4.16 -2.62 -9.53
N PRO A 23 5.38 -2.23 -9.94
CA PRO A 23 6.45 -1.86 -9.00
C PRO A 23 6.03 -0.77 -7.99
N ARG A 24 5.10 0.11 -8.38
CA ARG A 24 4.52 1.12 -7.49
C ARG A 24 3.60 0.51 -6.43
N ALA A 25 2.81 -0.50 -6.80
CA ALA A 25 1.94 -1.20 -5.87
C ALA A 25 2.77 -1.98 -4.83
N VAL A 26 3.80 -2.70 -5.28
CA VAL A 26 4.75 -3.39 -4.40
C VAL A 26 5.40 -2.40 -3.42
N ARG A 27 5.95 -1.29 -3.92
CA ARG A 27 6.55 -0.26 -3.05
C ARG A 27 5.55 0.34 -2.06
N HIS A 28 4.29 0.46 -2.46
CA HIS A 28 3.25 0.96 -1.56
C HIS A 28 2.94 -0.04 -0.45
N GLU A 29 2.82 -1.34 -0.79
CA GLU A 29 2.64 -2.40 0.20
C GLU A 29 3.81 -2.48 1.19
N GLU A 30 5.05 -2.44 0.69
CA GLU A 30 6.25 -2.37 1.54
C GLU A 30 6.21 -1.18 2.51
N LEU A 31 5.75 -0.02 2.01
CA LEU A 31 5.64 1.17 2.85
C LEU A 31 4.52 1.05 3.89
N VAL A 32 3.38 0.45 3.52
CA VAL A 32 2.28 0.18 4.45
C VAL A 32 2.78 -0.71 5.58
N THR A 33 3.48 -1.81 5.25
CA THR A 33 4.08 -2.70 6.24
C THR A 33 5.02 -1.95 7.18
N ALA A 34 5.95 -1.15 6.65
CA ALA A 34 6.90 -0.40 7.47
C ALA A 34 6.21 0.62 8.40
N VAL A 35 5.17 1.31 7.92
CA VAL A 35 4.37 2.24 8.73
C VAL A 35 3.65 1.49 9.84
N THR A 36 3.00 0.35 9.54
CA THR A 36 2.26 -0.44 10.53
C THR A 36 3.17 -1.04 11.60
N GLU A 37 4.31 -1.60 11.22
CA GLU A 37 5.31 -2.13 12.16
C GLU A 37 5.83 -1.05 13.11
N LEU A 38 6.12 0.13 12.57
CA LEU A 38 6.61 1.24 13.38
C LEU A 38 5.52 1.82 14.30
N TYR A 39 4.29 1.95 13.80
CA TYR A 39 3.16 2.42 14.58
C TYR A 39 2.84 1.47 15.74
N THR A 40 2.87 0.15 15.49
CA THR A 40 2.68 -0.86 16.53
C THR A 40 3.83 -0.88 17.55
N LYS A 41 5.08 -0.71 17.11
CA LYS A 41 6.25 -0.57 17.99
C LYS A 41 6.12 0.63 18.94
N GLU A 42 5.59 1.75 18.47
CA GLU A 42 5.35 2.96 19.26
C GLU A 42 4.03 2.92 20.06
N ALA A 43 3.43 1.73 20.22
CA ALA A 43 2.17 1.51 20.92
C ALA A 43 1.02 2.40 20.44
N GLY A 44 1.02 2.74 19.15
CA GLY A 44 0.01 3.58 18.51
C GLY A 44 0.06 5.07 18.85
N ARG A 45 1.13 5.54 19.51
CA ARG A 45 1.25 6.94 19.97
C ARG A 45 1.96 7.85 18.98
N ALA A 46 2.73 7.27 18.06
CA ALA A 46 3.46 8.05 17.06
C ALA A 46 2.48 8.61 16.01
N GLY A 47 2.42 9.94 15.93
CA GLY A 47 1.65 10.64 14.91
C GLY A 47 2.34 10.63 13.55
N ARG A 48 1.63 11.11 12.52
CA ARG A 48 2.09 11.18 11.12
C ARG A 48 3.50 11.75 10.96
N ASP A 49 3.76 12.91 11.55
CA ASP A 49 5.04 13.61 11.38
C ASP A 49 6.17 12.88 12.11
N GLN A 50 5.88 12.27 13.27
CA GLN A 50 6.84 11.44 14.02
C GLN A 50 7.20 10.18 13.25
N LEU A 51 6.21 9.46 12.72
CA LEU A 51 6.44 8.28 11.87
C LEU A 51 7.24 8.65 10.62
N THR A 52 6.96 9.81 10.01
CA THR A 52 7.72 10.30 8.86
C THR A 52 9.19 10.51 9.19
N LEU A 53 9.50 11.14 10.33
CA LEU A 53 10.88 11.35 10.78
C LEU A 53 11.59 10.03 11.05
N LEU A 54 10.93 9.09 11.73
CA LEU A 54 11.48 7.78 12.06
C LEU A 54 11.73 6.92 10.81
N LEU A 55 10.80 6.91 9.84
CA LEU A 55 10.97 6.18 8.58
C LEU A 55 12.12 6.75 7.75
N ASN A 56 12.23 8.09 7.68
CA ASN A 56 13.35 8.74 6.99
C ASN A 56 14.69 8.45 7.70
N ALA A 57 14.71 8.42 9.03
CA ALA A 57 15.90 8.07 9.81
C ALA A 57 16.31 6.59 9.63
N ALA A 58 15.34 5.70 9.43
CA ALA A 58 15.56 4.29 9.10
C ALA A 58 15.99 4.06 7.63
N GLY A 59 16.06 5.13 6.81
CA GLY A 59 16.48 5.07 5.40
C GLY A 59 15.33 4.99 4.39
N THR A 60 14.08 4.85 4.86
CA THR A 60 12.89 4.82 4.00
C THR A 60 12.42 6.23 3.70
N LYS A 61 12.82 6.77 2.54
CA LYS A 61 12.47 8.13 2.13
C LYS A 61 10.97 8.28 1.83
N VAL A 62 10.25 8.98 2.71
CA VAL A 62 8.81 9.24 2.55
C VAL A 62 8.39 10.63 2.96
N SER A 63 7.32 11.10 2.33
CA SER A 63 6.69 12.39 2.61
C SER A 63 5.57 12.22 3.63
N SER A 64 5.36 13.26 4.44
CA SER A 64 4.32 13.26 5.48
C SER A 64 2.90 13.01 4.92
N PRO A 65 2.49 13.59 3.77
CA PRO A 65 1.21 13.24 3.12
C PRO A 65 1.09 11.75 2.75
N THR A 66 2.18 11.09 2.36
CA THR A 66 2.16 9.66 2.00
C THR A 66 1.88 8.80 3.23
N VAL A 67 2.50 9.13 4.37
CA VAL A 67 2.23 8.45 5.64
C VAL A 67 0.78 8.69 6.08
N GLY A 68 0.29 9.93 5.95
CA GLY A 68 -1.09 10.27 6.27
C GLY A 68 -2.15 9.63 5.37
N ALA A 69 -1.78 9.14 4.18
CA ALA A 69 -2.69 8.36 3.33
C ALA A 69 -2.69 6.86 3.67
N ILE A 70 -1.73 6.40 4.47
CA ILE A 70 -1.56 5.00 4.89
C ILE A 70 -2.15 4.75 6.28
N MET A 71 -1.95 5.70 7.20
CA MET A 71 -2.56 5.68 8.54
C MET A 71 -4.08 5.82 8.47
#